data_AF-A0A087VAP7-F1
#
_entry.id   AF-A0A087VAP7-F1
#
_cell.length_a   1.000
_cell.length_b   1.000
_cell.length_c   1.000
_cell.angle_alpha   90.00
_cell.angle_beta   90.00
_cell.angle_gamma   90.00
#
_symmetry.space_group_name_H-M   'P 1'
#
loop_
_entity.id
_entity.type
_entity.pdbx_description
1 polymer ?
#
loop_
_entity_poly.entity_id
_entity_poly.type
_entity_poly.pdbx_seq_one_letter_code
_entity_poly.pdbx_strand_id
1 'polypeptide(L)'
;VTECRGVLDNNQRFSSLPTYLPVSYRIFSAETSFFLREANQDFMRNSSLQSRVESFFPYKAKRPPILNASYGPFSVEQVVPQDLMLTSNFFGSANKFTYNWKLQAYIMSDKIYPSKPKVQVLFYIVGRDWDDYSTTEWLPCLRGFAFRE
;
A
#
# COMPACT_ATOMS: atom_id res chain seq x y z
N VAL A 1 -38.88 -21.78 7.21
CA VAL A 1 -37.85 -22.07 8.23
C VAL A 1 -37.46 -23.51 8.06
N THR A 2 -36.28 -23.76 7.50
CA THR A 2 -35.74 -25.12 7.44
C THR A 2 -34.23 -25.03 7.56
N GLU A 3 -33.78 -25.36 8.76
CA GLU A 3 -32.40 -25.45 9.19
C GLU A 3 -31.85 -26.80 8.73
N CYS A 4 -30.80 -26.80 7.90
CA CYS A 4 -30.10 -28.03 7.54
C CYS A 4 -28.68 -27.97 8.10
N ARG A 5 -28.50 -28.67 9.22
CA ARG A 5 -27.21 -29.00 9.83
C ARG A 5 -26.56 -30.09 8.96
N GLY A 6 -25.46 -29.77 8.27
CA GLY A 6 -24.73 -30.68 7.40
C GLY A 6 -23.25 -30.75 7.79
N VAL A 7 -22.79 -31.95 8.08
CA VAL A 7 -21.47 -32.37 8.57
C VAL A 7 -20.32 -31.93 7.63
N LEU A 8 -19.20 -31.52 8.25
CA LEU A 8 -17.93 -31.18 7.61
C LEU A 8 -17.20 -32.45 7.17
N ASP A 9 -17.43 -32.92 5.95
CA ASP A 9 -16.54 -33.90 5.32
C ASP A 9 -15.49 -33.18 4.46
N ASN A 10 -14.37 -32.87 5.12
CA ASN A 10 -13.16 -32.32 4.53
C ASN A 10 -12.41 -33.38 3.70
N ASN A 11 -12.93 -33.69 2.51
CA ASN A 11 -12.20 -34.43 1.48
C ASN A 11 -12.36 -33.73 0.13
N GLN A 12 -11.82 -32.51 0.03
CA GLN A 12 -11.74 -31.79 -1.23
C GLN A 12 -10.65 -32.41 -2.11
N ARG A 13 -11.05 -33.32 -3.00
CA ARG A 13 -10.23 -33.70 -4.15
C ARG A 13 -10.12 -32.48 -5.06
N PHE A 14 -8.96 -31.84 -5.08
CA PHE A 14 -8.70 -30.70 -5.96
C PHE A 14 -8.71 -31.18 -7.42
N SER A 15 -9.72 -30.76 -8.19
CA SER A 15 -9.74 -30.93 -9.64
C SER A 15 -8.65 -30.07 -10.28
N SER A 16 -7.98 -30.55 -11.32
CA SER A 16 -6.97 -29.83 -12.10
C SER A 16 -7.51 -28.67 -12.95
N LEU A 17 -8.80 -28.36 -12.83
CA LEU A 17 -9.44 -27.24 -13.51
C LEU A 17 -9.20 -25.94 -12.72
N PRO A 18 -8.91 -24.82 -13.39
CA PRO A 18 -8.73 -23.54 -12.70
C PRO A 18 -10.00 -23.22 -11.92
N THR A 19 -9.86 -23.05 -10.61
CA THR A 19 -10.95 -22.78 -9.67
C THR A 19 -11.64 -21.43 -9.94
N TYR A 20 -11.01 -20.55 -10.72
CA TYR A 20 -11.51 -19.21 -11.03
C TYR A 20 -11.48 -18.93 -12.53
N LEU A 21 -12.38 -18.07 -12.98
CA LEU A 21 -12.31 -17.48 -14.31
C LEU A 21 -11.02 -16.65 -14.46
N PRO A 22 -10.41 -16.61 -15.66
CA PRO A 22 -9.19 -15.86 -15.90
C PRO A 22 -9.48 -14.35 -15.86
N VAL A 23 -9.22 -13.74 -14.71
CA VAL A 23 -9.25 -12.29 -14.53
C VAL A 23 -7.96 -11.66 -15.02
N SER A 24 -8.06 -10.51 -15.70
CA SER A 24 -6.91 -9.67 -16.01
C SER A 24 -6.99 -8.39 -15.19
N TYR A 25 -5.92 -8.07 -14.46
CA TYR A 25 -5.81 -6.85 -13.66
C TYR A 25 -4.93 -5.82 -14.36
N ARG A 26 -5.36 -4.56 -14.35
CA ARG A 26 -4.57 -3.41 -14.79
C ARG A 26 -4.69 -2.30 -13.76
N ILE A 27 -3.59 -1.62 -13.50
CA ILE A 27 -3.55 -0.50 -12.55
C ILE A 27 -3.34 0.78 -13.36
N PHE A 28 -4.20 1.76 -13.12
CA PHE A 28 -4.11 3.10 -13.70
C PHE A 28 -3.76 4.13 -12.62
N SER A 29 -3.46 5.36 -13.05
CA SER A 29 -3.06 6.48 -12.18
C SER A 29 -1.71 6.32 -11.48
N ALA A 30 -0.85 5.44 -11.99
CA ALA A 30 0.55 5.28 -11.60
C ALA A 30 1.44 5.33 -12.85
N GLU A 31 2.69 5.79 -12.71
CA GLU A 31 3.66 5.76 -13.83
C GLU A 31 4.07 4.32 -14.14
N THR A 32 4.23 3.51 -13.09
CA THR A 32 4.50 2.07 -13.23
C THR A 32 3.80 1.31 -12.10
N SER A 33 3.40 0.08 -12.35
CA SER A 33 2.76 -0.78 -11.36
C SER A 33 3.33 -2.20 -11.44
N PHE A 34 3.54 -2.82 -10.28
CA PHE A 34 4.06 -4.18 -10.17
C PHE A 34 3.06 -5.04 -9.41
N PHE A 35 2.72 -6.20 -9.95
CA PHE A 35 2.00 -7.24 -9.20
C PHE A 35 3.03 -8.06 -8.43
N LEU A 36 2.85 -8.12 -7.12
CA LEU A 36 3.77 -8.79 -6.22
C LEU A 36 3.36 -10.24 -6.07
N ARG A 37 4.35 -11.14 -6.09
CA ARG A 37 4.18 -12.55 -5.75
C ARG A 37 5.00 -12.83 -4.50
N GLU A 38 4.44 -13.65 -3.62
CA GLU A 38 5.19 -14.13 -2.46
C GLU A 38 6.38 -14.97 -2.97
N ALA A 39 7.55 -14.80 -2.35
CA ALA A 39 8.75 -15.55 -2.72
C ALA A 39 8.61 -17.07 -2.46
N ASN A 40 7.65 -17.45 -1.60
CA ASN A 40 7.30 -18.83 -1.32
C ASN A 40 6.25 -19.31 -2.34
N GLN A 41 6.47 -20.46 -2.95
CA GLN A 41 5.66 -20.98 -4.07
C GLN A 41 4.26 -21.51 -3.69
N ASP A 42 3.73 -21.14 -2.52
CA ASP A 42 2.40 -21.58 -2.09
C ASP A 42 1.31 -20.73 -2.74
N PHE A 43 0.93 -21.13 -3.95
CA PHE A 43 -0.11 -20.48 -4.77
C PHE A 43 -1.44 -20.32 -4.01
N MET A 44 -1.69 -21.17 -3.01
CA MET A 44 -2.96 -21.25 -2.27
C MET A 44 -2.97 -20.49 -0.94
N ARG A 45 -1.89 -19.82 -0.53
CA ARG A 45 -1.86 -19.15 0.79
C ARG A 45 -2.76 -17.90 0.85
N ASN A 46 -2.96 -17.24 -0.29
CA ASN A 46 -3.78 -16.03 -0.43
C ASN A 46 -5.07 -16.26 -1.23
N SER A 47 -5.49 -17.53 -1.38
CA SER A 47 -6.69 -17.88 -2.11
C SER A 47 -7.46 -19.03 -1.46
N SER A 48 -8.77 -18.85 -1.31
CA SER A 48 -9.75 -19.88 -0.97
C SER A 48 -10.69 -20.07 -2.16
N LEU A 49 -11.43 -21.18 -2.25
CA LEU A 49 -12.37 -21.43 -3.36
C LEU A 49 -13.31 -20.23 -3.70
N GLN A 50 -13.57 -19.33 -2.75
CA GLN A 50 -14.43 -18.17 -2.90
C GLN A 50 -13.70 -16.82 -3.00
N SER A 51 -12.42 -16.73 -2.61
CA SER A 51 -11.70 -15.45 -2.57
C SER A 51 -10.25 -15.60 -3.00
N ARG A 52 -9.72 -14.60 -3.71
CA ARG A 52 -8.32 -14.51 -4.09
C ARG A 52 -7.83 -13.10 -3.83
N VAL A 53 -6.65 -12.99 -3.21
CA VAL A 53 -6.00 -11.72 -2.94
C VAL A 53 -4.72 -11.63 -3.77
N GLU A 54 -4.59 -10.55 -4.53
CA GLU A 54 -3.35 -10.20 -5.23
C GLU A 54 -2.77 -8.92 -4.63
N SER A 55 -1.47 -8.94 -4.33
CA SER A 55 -0.75 -7.76 -3.85
C SER A 55 -0.16 -7.00 -5.04
N PHE A 56 -0.14 -5.67 -4.94
CA PHE A 56 0.46 -4.83 -5.97
C PHE A 56 1.19 -3.64 -5.35
N PHE A 57 2.11 -3.07 -6.12
CA PHE A 57 2.88 -1.89 -5.76
C PHE A 57 2.76 -0.83 -6.87
N PRO A 58 2.07 0.30 -6.60
CA PRO A 58 2.05 1.44 -7.50
C PRO A 58 3.27 2.34 -7.26
N TYR A 59 4.04 2.59 -8.32
CA TYR A 59 5.21 3.46 -8.32
C TYR A 59 4.86 4.83 -8.90
N LYS A 60 5.30 5.90 -8.22
CA LYS A 60 5.07 7.31 -8.58
C LYS A 60 3.59 7.67 -8.88
N ALA A 61 2.65 7.08 -8.15
CA ALA A 61 1.23 7.41 -8.29
C ALA A 61 0.91 8.75 -7.60
N LYS A 62 0.42 9.76 -8.33
CA LYS A 62 0.04 11.09 -7.77
C LYS A 62 -1.42 11.18 -7.33
N ARG A 63 -2.24 10.21 -7.74
CA ARG A 63 -3.66 10.09 -7.44
C ARG A 63 -3.94 8.69 -6.93
N PRO A 64 -5.06 8.45 -6.23
CA PRO A 64 -5.47 7.11 -5.87
C PRO A 64 -5.40 6.19 -7.11
N PRO A 65 -4.68 5.05 -7.04
CA PRO A 65 -4.62 4.12 -8.15
C PRO A 65 -6.01 3.56 -8.45
N ILE A 66 -6.29 3.32 -9.72
CA ILE A 66 -7.55 2.73 -10.18
C ILE A 66 -7.25 1.31 -10.63
N LEU A 67 -7.92 0.33 -10.03
CA LEU A 67 -7.83 -1.07 -10.42
C LEU A 67 -8.91 -1.37 -11.46
N ASN A 68 -8.49 -1.79 -12.64
CA ASN A 68 -9.35 -2.37 -13.65
C ASN A 68 -9.23 -3.90 -13.59
N ALA A 69 -10.36 -4.56 -13.41
CA ALA A 69 -10.47 -6.01 -13.44
C ALA A 69 -11.39 -6.40 -14.59
N SER A 70 -10.88 -7.23 -15.51
CA SER A 70 -11.63 -7.67 -16.69
C SER A 70 -11.74 -9.18 -16.79
N TYR A 71 -12.94 -9.65 -17.11
CA TYR A 71 -13.26 -11.02 -17.49
C TYR A 71 -13.79 -11.02 -18.93
N GLY A 72 -12.90 -11.29 -19.89
CA GLY A 72 -13.26 -11.22 -21.31
C GLY A 72 -13.84 -9.84 -21.68
N PRO A 73 -15.10 -9.74 -22.15
CA PRO A 73 -15.72 -8.48 -22.54
C PRO A 73 -16.22 -7.62 -21.37
N PHE A 74 -16.23 -8.15 -20.15
CA PHE A 74 -16.71 -7.43 -18.97
C PHE A 74 -15.53 -6.83 -18.22
N SER A 75 -15.58 -5.54 -17.90
CA SER A 75 -14.58 -4.87 -17.09
C SER A 75 -15.22 -3.95 -16.07
N VAL A 76 -14.62 -3.87 -14.89
CA VAL A 76 -14.99 -2.90 -13.86
C VAL A 76 -13.75 -2.13 -13.41
N GLU A 77 -13.91 -0.83 -13.20
CA GLU A 77 -12.87 0.04 -12.67
C GLU A 77 -13.27 0.48 -11.26
N GLN A 78 -12.34 0.32 -10.33
CA GLN A 78 -12.56 0.67 -8.94
C GLN A 78 -11.37 1.46 -8.40
N VAL A 79 -11.65 2.61 -7.79
CA VAL A 79 -10.63 3.39 -7.07
C VAL A 79 -10.20 2.58 -5.85
N VAL A 80 -8.89 2.40 -5.68
CA VAL A 80 -8.33 1.69 -4.52
C VAL A 80 -8.58 2.54 -3.26
N PRO A 81 -9.29 2.01 -2.25
CA PRO A 81 -9.51 2.72 -0.99
C PRO A 81 -8.18 3.11 -0.33
N GLN A 82 -8.13 4.34 0.17
CA GLN A 82 -6.91 4.88 0.78
C GLN A 82 -6.49 4.12 2.04
N ASP A 83 -7.45 3.52 2.77
CA ASP A 83 -7.20 2.74 3.98
C ASP A 83 -6.42 1.44 3.71
N LEU A 84 -6.46 0.93 2.47
CA LEU A 84 -5.71 -0.25 2.05
C LEU A 84 -4.28 0.07 1.59
N MET A 85 -3.96 1.35 1.44
CA MET A 85 -2.63 1.81 1.05
C MET A 85 -1.78 1.98 2.31
N LEU A 86 -0.51 1.55 2.24
CA LEU A 86 0.45 1.59 3.36
C LEU A 86 0.69 2.99 3.95
N THR A 87 0.24 4.04 3.25
CA THR A 87 0.29 5.43 3.68
C THR A 87 -1.11 5.96 3.95
N SER A 88 -1.83 5.39 4.92
CA SER A 88 -2.96 6.08 5.56
C SER A 88 -2.40 7.20 6.43
N ASN A 89 -1.95 8.28 5.79
CA ASN A 89 -1.31 9.35 6.53
C ASN A 89 -2.34 10.15 7.34
N PHE A 90 -2.06 10.28 8.63
CA PHE A 90 -2.66 11.25 9.56
C PHE A 90 -2.50 12.72 9.11
N PHE A 91 -1.64 12.97 8.13
CA PHE A 91 -1.51 14.25 7.44
C PHE A 91 -2.46 14.24 6.25
N GLY A 92 -3.57 14.99 6.35
CA GLY A 92 -4.72 14.92 5.46
C GLY A 92 -4.46 15.01 3.94
N SER A 93 -5.52 14.73 3.18
CA SER A 93 -5.63 14.66 1.69
C SER A 93 -4.32 14.35 0.95
N ALA A 94 -4.18 13.07 0.57
CA ALA A 94 -3.08 12.49 -0.21
C ALA A 94 -2.95 13.01 -1.66
N ASN A 95 -3.47 14.20 -1.98
CA ASN A 95 -3.44 14.77 -3.34
C ASN A 95 -2.19 15.61 -3.62
N LYS A 96 -1.27 15.78 -2.65
CA LYS A 96 -0.10 16.69 -2.78
C LYS A 96 1.24 15.97 -2.93
N PHE A 97 1.30 14.68 -2.60
CA PHE A 97 2.49 13.85 -2.70
C PHE A 97 2.17 12.58 -3.48
N THR A 98 3.20 11.97 -4.05
CA THR A 98 3.09 10.60 -4.56
C THR A 98 2.67 9.66 -3.44
N TYR A 99 1.73 8.76 -3.71
CA TYR A 99 1.40 7.65 -2.83
C TYR A 99 2.67 6.86 -2.49
N ASN A 100 2.75 6.32 -1.27
CA ASN A 100 3.94 5.64 -0.73
C ASN A 100 5.11 6.56 -0.31
N TRP A 101 4.89 7.87 -0.14
CA TRP A 101 5.86 8.74 0.51
C TRP A 101 5.99 8.48 2.02
N LYS A 102 7.17 8.70 2.58
CA LYS A 102 7.45 8.53 4.01
C LYS A 102 8.23 9.73 4.57
N LEU A 103 7.82 10.23 5.72
CA LEU A 103 8.63 11.13 6.54
C LEU A 103 9.62 10.31 7.37
N GLN A 104 10.91 10.62 7.25
CA GLN A 104 11.95 10.06 8.11
C GLN A 104 12.61 11.16 8.93
N ALA A 105 13.00 10.80 10.15
CA ALA A 105 13.73 11.66 11.07
C ALA A 105 15.08 11.01 11.38
N TYR A 106 16.14 11.81 11.36
CA TYR A 106 17.49 11.39 11.69
C TYR A 106 18.08 12.31 12.74
N ILE A 107 18.47 11.74 13.88
CA ILE A 107 19.12 12.50 14.96
C ILE A 107 20.58 12.70 14.56
N MET A 108 20.97 13.95 14.34
CA MET A 108 22.32 14.32 13.88
C MET A 108 23.39 14.13 14.95
N SER A 109 22.99 14.17 16.23
CA SER A 109 23.90 13.99 17.36
C SER A 109 23.30 13.02 18.36
N ASP A 110 23.91 11.86 18.48
CA ASP A 110 23.55 10.81 19.43
C ASP A 110 23.90 11.18 20.88
N LYS A 111 24.89 12.08 21.06
CA LYS A 111 25.40 12.50 22.37
C LYS A 111 25.23 14.00 22.58
N ILE A 112 24.79 14.34 23.79
CA ILE A 112 24.63 15.71 24.25
C ILE A 112 25.74 16.02 25.26
N TYR A 113 26.56 17.03 24.98
CA TYR A 113 27.63 17.46 25.87
C TYR A 113 27.21 18.69 26.68
N PRO A 114 27.64 18.83 27.94
CA PRO A 114 27.34 20.03 28.74
C PRO A 114 27.81 21.34 28.09
N SER A 115 28.88 21.29 27.30
CA SER A 115 29.40 22.44 26.56
C SER A 115 28.54 22.84 25.36
N LYS A 116 27.69 21.93 24.85
CA LYS A 116 26.75 22.13 23.73
C LYS A 116 25.46 21.33 23.96
N PRO A 117 24.54 21.82 24.81
CA PRO A 117 23.27 21.16 25.09
C PRO A 117 22.26 21.40 23.94
N LYS A 118 22.61 20.97 22.73
CA LYS A 118 21.78 21.12 21.52
C LYS A 118 21.48 19.76 20.93
N VAL A 119 20.21 19.54 20.58
CA VAL A 119 19.77 18.39 19.79
C VAL A 119 19.40 18.88 18.40
N GLN A 120 19.92 18.20 17.38
CA GLN A 120 19.62 18.49 15.98
C GLN A 120 18.97 17.26 15.37
N VAL A 121 17.82 17.45 14.72
CA VAL A 121 17.08 16.39 14.03
C VAL A 121 16.85 16.85 12.60
N LEU A 122 17.30 16.03 11.65
CA LEU A 122 17.03 16.21 10.23
C LEU A 122 15.76 15.44 9.87
N PHE A 123 14.77 16.16 9.35
CA PHE A 123 13.57 15.56 8.76
C PHE A 123 13.69 15.58 7.24
N TYR A 124 13.42 14.46 6.61
CA TYR A 124 13.44 14.34 5.16
C TYR A 124 12.32 13.45 4.65
N ILE A 125 11.92 13.68 3.40
CA ILE A 125 10.82 12.98 2.75
C ILE A 125 11.39 12.02 1.71
N VAL A 126 11.03 10.74 1.83
CA VAL A 126 11.40 9.70 0.88
C VAL A 126 10.18 9.36 0.02
N GLY A 127 10.42 8.99 -1.24
CA GLY A 127 9.36 8.55 -2.16
C GLY A 127 8.59 9.68 -2.86
N ARG A 128 8.90 10.95 -2.56
CA ARG A 128 8.48 12.12 -3.35
C ARG A 128 9.19 12.13 -4.70
N ASP A 129 8.46 12.54 -5.74
CA ASP A 129 9.01 12.88 -7.06
C ASP A 129 9.67 14.27 -7.01
N TRP A 130 10.97 14.32 -6.71
CA TRP A 130 11.72 15.59 -6.56
C TRP A 130 11.98 16.32 -7.89
N ASP A 131 11.85 15.61 -9.01
CA ASP A 131 11.96 16.18 -10.36
C ASP A 131 10.71 17.00 -10.75
N ASP A 132 9.62 16.90 -9.97
CA ASP A 132 8.41 17.69 -10.18
C ASP A 132 8.50 19.05 -9.47
N TYR A 133 9.08 20.03 -10.17
CA TYR A 133 9.24 21.41 -9.70
C TYR A 133 7.92 22.12 -9.38
N SER A 134 6.77 21.63 -9.85
CA SER A 134 5.46 22.24 -9.57
C SER A 134 5.00 22.05 -8.12
N THR A 135 5.60 21.08 -7.41
CA THR A 135 5.22 20.67 -6.04
C THR A 135 6.20 21.14 -4.96
N THR A 136 7.17 21.97 -5.34
CA THR A 136 8.30 22.41 -4.50
C THR A 136 7.87 23.24 -3.28
N GLU A 137 6.72 23.90 -3.31
CA GLU A 137 6.32 24.86 -2.28
C GLU A 137 5.66 24.23 -1.03
N TRP A 138 5.37 22.92 -1.04
CA TRP A 138 4.49 22.32 -0.02
C TRP A 138 5.16 21.18 0.73
N LEU A 139 5.75 21.49 1.90
CA LEU A 139 6.25 20.51 2.87
C LEU A 139 5.19 20.25 3.96
N PRO A 140 5.12 19.04 4.54
CA PRO A 140 4.19 18.76 5.63
C PRO A 140 4.59 19.51 6.90
N CYS A 141 3.61 19.93 7.69
CA CYS A 141 3.86 20.48 9.02
C CYS A 141 4.38 19.37 9.93
N LEU A 142 5.42 19.68 10.72
CA LEU A 142 6.00 18.75 11.69
C LEU A 142 5.69 19.23 13.11
N ARG A 143 5.34 18.29 13.99
CA ARG A 143 5.20 18.56 15.43
C ARG A 143 6.21 17.71 16.18
N GLY A 144 7.21 18.38 16.77
CA GLY A 144 8.15 17.75 17.68
C GLY A 144 7.62 17.77 19.11
N PHE A 145 7.88 16.70 19.86
CA PHE A 145 7.61 16.64 21.28
C PHE A 145 8.93 16.33 22.01
N ALA A 146 9.18 17.04 23.10
CA ALA A 146 10.31 16.80 23.98
C ALA A 146 9.75 16.46 25.36
N PHE A 147 10.10 15.27 25.85
CA PHE A 147 9.70 14.80 27.18
C PHE A 147 10.95 14.77 28.06
N ARG A 148 10.80 15.21 29.30
CA ARG A 148 11.80 15.00 30.36
C ARG A 148 11.26 13.85 31.20
N GLU A 149 11.90 12.69 31.11
CA GLU A 149 11.68 11.61 32.08
C GLU A 149 12.26 11.97 33.45
#